data_AF-A0A7S0QBZ5-F1
#
_entry.id   AF-A0A7S0QBZ5-F1
#
_cell.length_a   1.000
_cell.length_b   1.000
_cell.length_c   1.000
_cell.angle_alpha   90.00
_cell.angle_beta   90.00
_cell.angle_gamma   90.00
#
_symmetry.space_group_name_H-M   'P 1'
#
loop_
_entity.id
_entity.type
_entity.pdbx_description
1 polymer ?
#
loop_
_entity_poly.entity_id
_entity_poly.type
_entity_poly.pdbx_seq_one_letter_code
_entity_poly.pdbx_strand_id
1 'polypeptide(L)'
;RILFSKLRHIPHPPGESLLFGHYFVVMNIKRVGEQYCRWFAQYGPIYYINMFLLGDRVMICDPDAIKRVLITNASNYPKPAPMRQALMSILGRGLLTVEGIDHVRQRRIISHAFHYDSVARISPIFEQKA
;
A
#
# COMPACT_ATOMS: atom_id res chain seq x y z
N ARG A 1 -12.99 1.46 16.77
CA ARG A 1 -14.16 0.56 16.64
C ARG A 1 -14.93 1.01 15.43
N ILE A 2 -15.15 0.13 14.44
CA ILE A 2 -15.82 0.50 13.18
C ILE A 2 -17.12 1.23 13.46
N LEU A 3 -17.87 0.84 14.50
CA LEU A 3 -19.09 1.47 15.03
C LEU A 3 -19.00 2.96 15.40
N PHE A 4 -17.82 3.58 15.38
CA PHE A 4 -17.63 5.04 15.53
C PHE A 4 -16.82 5.68 14.40
N SER A 5 -16.46 4.94 13.36
CA SER A 5 -15.75 5.50 12.19
C SER A 5 -16.65 6.47 11.43
N LYS A 6 -16.07 7.62 11.03
CA LYS A 6 -16.70 8.62 10.15
C LYS A 6 -16.76 8.15 8.69
N LEU A 7 -16.01 7.10 8.32
CA LEU A 7 -15.88 6.60 6.95
C LEU A 7 -16.90 5.51 6.58
N ARG A 8 -17.80 5.13 7.50
CA ARG A 8 -18.81 4.09 7.26
C ARG A 8 -19.90 4.43 6.25
N HIS A 9 -19.98 5.70 5.82
CA HIS A 9 -20.87 6.08 4.73
C HIS A 9 -20.35 5.59 3.36
N ILE A 10 -19.08 5.20 3.27
CA ILE A 10 -18.48 4.58 2.07
C ILE A 10 -18.92 3.10 2.02
N PRO A 11 -19.21 2.54 0.82
CA PRO A 11 -19.51 1.11 0.67
C PRO A 11 -18.46 0.23 1.36
N HIS A 12 -18.89 -0.81 2.07
CA HIS A 12 -17.99 -1.71 2.79
C HIS A 12 -18.49 -3.15 2.79
N PRO A 13 -17.58 -4.15 2.80
CA PRO A 13 -17.96 -5.55 2.83
C PRO A 13 -18.53 -5.99 4.17
N PRO A 14 -19.19 -7.17 4.23
CA PRO A 14 -19.72 -7.74 5.45
C PRO A 14 -18.64 -8.60 6.13
N GLY A 15 -18.94 -9.12 7.33
CA GLY A 15 -18.01 -9.98 8.08
C GLY A 15 -17.06 -9.20 9.00
N GLU A 16 -17.41 -7.96 9.32
CA GLU A 16 -16.73 -7.19 10.35
C GLU A 16 -17.07 -7.70 11.75
N SER A 17 -16.04 -7.99 12.53
CA SER A 17 -16.19 -8.22 13.97
C SER A 17 -16.21 -6.89 14.72
N LEU A 18 -16.96 -6.82 15.82
CA LEU A 18 -17.12 -5.59 16.61
C LEU A 18 -15.79 -5.04 17.14
N LEU A 19 -14.85 -5.93 17.49
CA LEU A 19 -13.53 -5.56 17.96
C LEU A 19 -12.48 -5.52 16.84
N PHE A 20 -12.45 -6.53 15.96
CA PHE A 20 -11.36 -6.69 15.00
C PHE A 20 -11.66 -6.20 13.57
N GLY A 21 -12.86 -5.71 13.32
CA GLY A 21 -13.29 -5.30 11.98
C GLY A 21 -13.12 -6.45 10.99
N HIS A 22 -12.52 -6.16 9.83
CA HIS A 22 -12.26 -7.07 8.72
C HIS A 22 -10.95 -7.86 8.87
N TYR A 23 -10.23 -7.72 10.00
CA TYR A 23 -8.91 -8.30 10.18
C TYR A 23 -8.87 -9.81 9.91
N PHE A 24 -9.76 -10.58 10.53
CA PHE A 24 -9.79 -12.04 10.34
C PHE A 24 -10.22 -12.45 8.94
N VAL A 25 -11.12 -11.68 8.31
CA VAL A 25 -11.51 -11.94 6.92
C VAL A 25 -10.29 -11.76 6.01
N VAL A 26 -9.53 -10.67 6.16
CA VAL A 26 -8.34 -10.42 5.33
C VAL A 26 -7.22 -11.43 5.62
N MET A 27 -6.97 -11.78 6.89
CA MET A 27 -5.85 -12.66 7.28
C MET A 27 -6.11 -14.15 7.04
N ASN A 28 -7.37 -14.59 7.00
CA ASN A 28 -7.71 -16.01 6.82
C ASN A 28 -7.82 -16.43 5.34
N ILE A 29 -7.48 -15.53 4.41
CA ILE A 29 -7.65 -15.77 2.98
C ILE A 29 -6.34 -16.27 2.36
N LYS A 30 -6.38 -17.50 1.82
CA LYS A 30 -5.26 -18.12 1.11
C LYS A 30 -4.83 -17.32 -0.15
N ARG A 31 -5.74 -16.55 -0.76
CA ARG A 31 -5.51 -15.74 -1.97
C ARG A 31 -5.99 -14.30 -1.76
N VAL A 32 -5.24 -13.54 -0.96
CA VAL A 32 -5.61 -12.18 -0.52
C VAL A 32 -5.97 -11.26 -1.70
N GLY A 33 -5.23 -11.34 -2.81
CA GLY A 33 -5.52 -10.55 -4.01
C GLY A 33 -6.89 -10.82 -4.62
N GLU A 34 -7.32 -12.10 -4.66
CA GLU A 34 -8.64 -12.44 -5.21
C GLU A 34 -9.78 -11.84 -4.40
N GLN A 35 -9.64 -11.80 -3.07
CA GLN A 35 -10.67 -11.21 -2.22
C GLN A 35 -10.84 -9.73 -2.50
N TYR A 36 -9.73 -9.00 -2.62
CA TYR A 36 -9.76 -7.59 -2.98
C TYR A 36 -10.43 -7.39 -4.35
N CYS A 37 -10.12 -8.22 -5.34
CA CYS A 37 -10.80 -8.18 -6.64
C CYS A 37 -12.31 -8.43 -6.52
N ARG A 38 -12.75 -9.40 -5.71
CA ARG A 38 -14.19 -9.65 -5.47
C ARG A 38 -14.87 -8.45 -4.82
N TRP A 39 -14.23 -7.84 -3.82
CA TRP A 39 -14.77 -6.65 -3.18
C TRP A 39 -14.81 -5.45 -4.13
N PHE A 40 -13.80 -5.25 -4.99
CA PHE A 40 -13.88 -4.22 -6.03
C PHE A 40 -15.04 -4.45 -7.00
N ALA A 41 -15.26 -5.70 -7.42
CA ALA A 41 -16.37 -6.03 -8.31
C ALA A 41 -17.75 -5.81 -7.66
N GLN A 42 -17.85 -6.02 -6.34
CA GLN A 42 -19.13 -5.95 -5.61
C GLN A 42 -19.44 -4.56 -5.05
N TYR A 43 -18.44 -3.85 -4.52
CA TYR A 43 -18.60 -2.57 -3.81
C TYR A 43 -18.14 -1.37 -4.64
N GLY A 44 -17.58 -1.63 -5.82
CA GLY A 44 -17.06 -0.61 -6.71
C GLY A 44 -15.59 -0.27 -6.46
N PRO A 45 -15.06 0.71 -7.20
CA PRO A 45 -13.64 1.02 -7.23
C PRO A 45 -13.14 1.69 -5.94
N ILE A 46 -14.04 2.16 -5.07
CA ILE A 46 -13.71 2.73 -3.76
C ILE A 46 -14.60 2.10 -2.70
N TYR A 47 -13.98 1.42 -1.74
CA TYR A 47 -14.70 0.84 -0.61
C TYR A 47 -13.87 0.94 0.67
N TYR A 48 -14.54 0.80 1.80
CA TYR A 48 -13.96 0.96 3.12
C TYR A 48 -13.80 -0.38 3.83
N ILE A 49 -12.69 -0.56 4.55
CA ILE A 49 -12.49 -1.66 5.50
C ILE A 49 -11.89 -1.12 6.80
N ASN A 50 -12.32 -1.67 7.93
CA ASN A 50 -11.63 -1.47 9.20
C ASN A 50 -10.69 -2.64 9.46
N MET A 51 -9.42 -2.35 9.70
CA MET A 51 -8.45 -3.34 10.17
C MET A 51 -8.12 -3.01 11.62
N PHE A 52 -8.40 -3.93 12.55
CA PHE A 52 -7.97 -3.79 13.95
C PHE A 52 -6.52 -3.33 14.07
N LEU A 53 -6.16 -2.56 15.11
CA LEU A 53 -4.81 -1.99 15.40
C LEU A 53 -4.14 -1.19 14.27
N LEU A 54 -4.59 -1.36 13.03
CA LEU A 54 -4.07 -0.89 11.77
C LEU A 54 -4.94 0.23 11.20
N GLY A 55 -6.08 0.50 11.85
CA GLY A 55 -6.97 1.60 11.57
C GLY A 55 -7.96 1.37 10.44
N ASP A 56 -8.66 2.45 10.14
CA ASP A 56 -9.59 2.58 9.04
C ASP A 56 -8.83 2.67 7.71
N ARG A 57 -9.29 1.95 6.68
CA ARG A 57 -8.66 1.91 5.36
C ARG A 57 -9.69 2.13 4.28
N VAL A 58 -9.36 3.01 3.35
CA VAL A 58 -10.09 3.17 2.10
C VAL A 58 -9.30 2.47 1.02
N MET A 59 -9.93 1.50 0.37
CA MET A 59 -9.39 0.72 -0.73
C MET A 59 -9.74 1.45 -2.02
N ILE A 60 -8.77 1.63 -2.91
CA ILE A 60 -8.90 2.48 -4.10
C ILE A 60 -8.40 1.70 -5.32
N CYS A 61 -9.26 1.60 -6.33
CA CYS A 61 -8.99 1.03 -7.65
C CYS A 61 -9.38 2.03 -8.78
N ASP A 62 -9.91 3.20 -8.43
CA ASP A 62 -10.19 4.28 -9.38
C ASP A 62 -8.87 4.96 -9.85
N PRO A 63 -8.60 5.05 -11.16
CA PRO A 63 -7.34 5.62 -11.66
C PRO A 63 -7.07 7.06 -11.24
N ASP A 64 -8.10 7.91 -11.18
CA ASP A 64 -7.95 9.32 -10.82
C ASP A 64 -7.67 9.47 -9.32
N ALA A 65 -8.34 8.68 -8.48
CA ALA A 65 -8.07 8.62 -7.05
C ALA A 65 -6.68 8.04 -6.76
N ILE A 66 -6.24 7.01 -7.49
CA ILE A 66 -4.87 6.46 -7.39
C ILE A 66 -3.85 7.54 -7.75
N LYS A 67 -4.04 8.25 -8.87
CA LYS A 67 -3.16 9.35 -9.29
C LYS A 67 -3.12 10.45 -8.23
N ARG A 68 -4.27 10.79 -7.63
CA ARG A 68 -4.34 11.77 -6.54
C ARG A 68 -3.51 11.35 -5.34
N VAL A 69 -3.71 10.12 -4.87
CA VAL A 69 -3.08 9.61 -3.64
C VAL A 69 -1.58 9.35 -3.82
N LEU A 70 -1.17 8.82 -4.97
CA LEU A 70 0.21 8.38 -5.19
C LEU A 70 1.10 9.41 -5.91
N ILE A 71 0.52 10.39 -6.61
CA ILE A 71 1.29 11.32 -7.46
C ILE A 71 0.98 12.77 -7.10
N THR A 72 -0.24 13.25 -7.38
CA THR A 72 -0.49 14.72 -7.35
C THR A 72 -0.66 15.28 -5.95
N ASN A 73 -0.96 14.45 -4.96
CA ASN A 73 -1.13 14.85 -3.56
C ASN A 73 -0.44 13.90 -2.57
N ALA A 74 0.62 13.22 -3.01
CA ALA A 74 1.29 12.16 -2.25
C ALA A 74 1.83 12.58 -0.88
N SER A 75 2.22 13.86 -0.71
CA SER A 75 2.71 14.40 0.56
C SER A 75 1.70 14.30 1.70
N ASN A 76 0.40 14.26 1.39
CA ASN A 76 -0.68 14.12 2.36
C ASN A 76 -1.01 12.66 2.71
N TYR A 77 -0.36 11.69 2.07
CA TYR A 77 -0.60 10.25 2.27
C TYR A 77 0.71 9.52 2.61
N PRO A 78 1.39 9.86 3.71
CA PRO A 78 2.60 9.15 4.11
C PRO A 78 2.28 7.69 4.47
N LYS A 79 3.27 6.80 4.35
CA LYS A 79 3.11 5.42 4.79
C LYS A 79 2.74 5.39 6.29
N PRO A 80 1.82 4.51 6.71
CA PRO A 80 1.41 4.41 8.11
C PRO A 80 2.60 4.24 9.05
N ALA A 81 2.66 5.05 10.11
CA ALA A 81 3.80 5.08 11.04
C ALA A 81 4.18 3.69 11.63
N PRO A 82 3.23 2.82 12.05
CA PRO A 82 3.58 1.51 12.57
C PRO A 82 4.29 0.61 11.54
N MET A 83 3.78 0.62 10.31
CA MET A 83 4.37 -0.14 9.20
C MET A 83 5.76 0.41 8.84
N ARG A 84 5.88 1.74 8.78
CA ARG A 84 7.15 2.40 8.48
C ARG A 84 8.20 2.13 9.55
N GLN A 85 7.85 2.20 10.84
CA GLN A 85 8.77 1.88 11.94
C GLN A 85 9.22 0.42 11.91
N ALA A 86 8.31 -0.52 11.65
CA ALA A 86 8.65 -1.94 11.53
C ALA A 86 9.60 -2.21 10.34
N LEU A 87 9.42 -1.52 9.21
CA LEU A 87 10.35 -1.62 8.09
C LEU A 87 11.70 -0.96 8.42
N MET A 88 11.70 0.18 9.11
CA MET A 88 12.93 0.87 9.53
C MET A 88 13.77 0.04 10.50
N SER A 89 13.17 -0.76 11.38
CA SER A 89 13.94 -1.62 12.31
C SER A 89 14.67 -2.76 11.60
N ILE A 90 14.19 -3.18 10.42
CA ILE A 90 14.78 -4.29 9.65
C ILE A 90 15.74 -3.76 8.59
N LEU A 91 15.33 -2.73 7.84
CA LEU A 91 16.04 -2.24 6.65
C LEU A 91 16.80 -0.93 6.89
N GLY A 92 16.65 -0.32 8.06
CA GLY A 92 17.21 0.99 8.37
C GLY A 92 16.52 2.15 7.65
N ARG A 93 17.23 3.29 7.60
CA ARG A 93 16.78 4.51 6.90
C ARG A 93 17.26 4.46 5.45
N GLY A 94 16.36 4.11 4.53
CA GLY A 94 16.66 4.01 3.10
C GLY A 94 15.41 4.28 2.26
N LEU A 95 15.54 4.13 0.93
CA LEU A 95 14.54 4.57 -0.04
C LEU A 95 13.12 4.08 0.26
N LEU A 96 12.98 2.85 0.78
CA LEU A 96 11.67 2.28 1.13
C LEU A 96 11.03 2.92 2.37
N THR A 97 11.86 3.39 3.31
CA THR A 97 11.43 3.76 4.67
C THR A 97 11.42 5.25 4.94
N VAL A 98 12.21 6.04 4.22
CA VAL A 98 12.17 7.51 4.30
C VAL A 98 10.97 8.09 3.56
N GLU A 99 10.56 9.30 3.94
CA GLU A 99 9.44 10.04 3.33
C GLU A 99 9.89 11.46 2.95
N GLY A 100 9.07 12.17 2.16
CA GLY A 100 9.28 13.58 1.84
C GLY A 100 10.58 13.85 1.07
N ILE A 101 11.30 14.91 1.45
CA ILE A 101 12.50 15.40 0.74
C ILE A 101 13.61 14.34 0.72
N ASP A 102 13.80 13.61 1.81
CA ASP A 102 14.80 12.54 1.89
C ASP A 102 14.50 11.43 0.87
N HIS A 103 13.23 11.05 0.75
CA HIS A 103 12.78 10.08 -0.25
C HIS A 103 13.04 10.59 -1.68
N VAL A 104 12.70 11.85 -1.97
CA VAL A 104 12.94 12.47 -3.30
C VAL A 104 14.43 12.46 -3.64
N ARG A 105 15.28 12.85 -2.69
CA ARG A 105 16.73 12.87 -2.85
C ARG A 105 17.29 11.47 -3.11
N GLN A 106 16.93 10.49 -2.29
CA GLN A 106 17.42 9.11 -2.42
C GLN A 106 16.93 8.47 -3.73
N ARG A 107 15.67 8.71 -4.12
CA ARG A 107 15.10 8.21 -5.38
C ARG A 107 15.86 8.75 -6.58
N ARG A 108 16.19 10.04 -6.58
CA ARG A 108 16.94 10.68 -7.68
C ARG A 108 18.31 10.02 -7.85
N ILE A 109 19.04 9.81 -6.77
CA ILE A 109 20.38 9.18 -6.80
C ILE A 109 20.29 7.75 -7.36
N ILE A 110 19.34 6.96 -6.86
CA ILE A 110 19.20 5.54 -7.24
C ILE A 110 18.64 5.35 -8.65
N SER A 111 17.82 6.28 -9.16
CA SER A 111 17.14 6.14 -10.46
C SER A 111 18.08 5.86 -11.63
N HIS A 112 19.30 6.39 -11.60
CA HIS A 112 20.32 6.17 -12.64
C HIS A 112 20.73 4.69 -12.79
N ALA A 113 20.71 3.92 -11.70
CA ALA A 113 21.04 2.49 -11.75
C ALA A 113 19.95 1.67 -12.48
N PHE A 114 18.74 2.22 -12.60
CA PHE A 114 17.59 1.58 -13.24
C PHE A 114 17.28 2.17 -14.63
N HIS A 115 18.17 2.98 -15.19
CA HIS A 115 18.07 3.40 -16.59
C HIS A 115 18.30 2.22 -17.53
N TYR A 116 17.72 2.30 -18.73
CA TYR A 116 17.81 1.26 -19.75
C TYR A 116 19.26 0.78 -19.98
N ASP A 117 20.21 1.70 -20.17
CA ASP A 117 21.62 1.36 -20.42
C ASP A 117 22.28 0.64 -19.23
N SER A 118 21.90 1.00 -18.01
CA SER A 118 22.40 0.35 -16.78
C SER A 118 21.84 -1.07 -16.66
N VAL A 119 20.55 -1.24 -16.95
CA VAL A 119 19.87 -2.54 -16.93
C VAL A 119 20.39 -3.45 -18.03
N ALA A 120 20.54 -2.96 -19.27
CA ALA A 120 21.06 -3.72 -20.39
C ALA A 120 22.50 -4.22 -20.12
N ARG A 121 23.32 -3.42 -19.44
CA ARG A 121 24.69 -3.80 -19.08
C ARG A 121 24.77 -4.90 -18.02
N ILE A 122 23.79 -4.95 -17.11
CA ILE A 122 23.77 -5.96 -16.04
C ILE A 122 23.02 -7.23 -16.44
N SER A 123 22.14 -7.20 -17.45
CA SER A 123 21.33 -8.35 -17.91
C SER A 123 22.16 -9.62 -18.16
N PRO A 124 23.31 -9.58 -18.86
CA PRO A 124 24.10 -10.79 -19.11
C PRO A 124 24.59 -11.48 -17.82
N ILE A 125 24.80 -10.72 -16.75
CA ILE A 125 25.23 -11.26 -15.45
C ILE A 125 24.10 -12.07 -14.79
N PHE A 126 22.85 -11.58 -14.92
CA PHE A 126 21.68 -12.30 -14.42
C PHE A 126 21.45 -13.58 -15.23
N GLU A 127 21.58 -13.51 -16.56
CA GLU A 127 21.43 -14.67 -17.45
C GLU A 127 22.47 -15.75 -17.19
N GLN A 128 23.71 -15.38 -16.87
CA GLN A 128 24.76 -16.34 -16.51
C GLN A 128 24.49 -17.08 -15.19
N LYS A 129 23.73 -16.46 -14.27
CA LYS A 129 23.52 -16.97 -12.90
C LYS A 129 22.13 -17.56 -12.66
N ALA A 130 21.24 -17.48 -13.64
CA ALA A 130 19.91 -18.09 -13.61
C ALA A 130 20.00 -19.58 -13.99
#